data_AF-A0A257W9T0-F1
#
_entry.id   AF-A0A257W9T0-F1
#
_cell.length_a   1.000
_cell.length_b   1.000
_cell.length_c   1.000
_cell.angle_alpha   90.00
_cell.angle_beta   90.00
_cell.angle_gamma   90.00
#
_symmetry.space_group_name_H-M   'P 1'
#
loop_
_entity.id
_entity.type
_entity.pdbx_description
1 polymer ?
#
loop_
_entity_poly.entity_id
_entity_poly.type
_entity_poly.pdbx_seq_one_letter_code
_entity_poly.pdbx_strand_id
1 'polypeptide(L)' 'MAGRQTGIYPLASPGGWQVIGRTPLHLFDPEKELPVLFQPGDRVRFYSINHYEFDHYEGGIA' A
#
# COMPACT_ATOMS: atom_id res chain seq x y z
N MET A 1 11.57 -1.06 -4.87
CA MET A 1 12.21 -2.38 -4.78
C MET A 1 13.64 -2.24 -4.23
N ALA A 2 14.12 -3.27 -3.55
CA ALA A 2 15.53 -3.45 -3.18
C ALA A 2 15.96 -4.89 -3.46
N GLY A 3 16.75 -5.09 -4.51
CA GLY A 3 17.09 -6.43 -4.99
C GLY A 3 15.85 -7.25 -5.33
N ARG A 4 15.68 -8.41 -4.69
CA ARG A 4 14.53 -9.31 -4.88
C ARG A 4 13.35 -9.01 -3.93
N GLN A 5 13.44 -7.95 -3.14
CA GLN A 5 12.41 -7.56 -2.19
C GLN A 5 11.60 -6.36 -2.73
N THR A 6 10.30 -6.41 -2.44
CA THR A 6 9.38 -5.30 -2.65
C THR A 6 8.65 -4.99 -1.34
N GLY A 7 8.10 -3.79 -1.24
CA GLY A 7 7.45 -3.30 -0.05
C GLY A 7 6.58 -2.10 -0.40
N ILE A 8 5.65 -1.79 0.50
CA ILE A 8 4.78 -0.62 0.38
C ILE A 8 5.08 0.27 1.58
N TYR A 9 5.30 1.56 1.33
CA TYR A 9 5.44 2.56 2.38
C TYR A 9 4.03 2.94 2.85
N PRO A 10 3.61 2.61 4.09
CA PRO A 10 2.27 2.92 4.56
C PRO A 10 2.10 4.42 4.88
N LEU A 11 3.21 5.12 5.11
CA LEU A 11 3.28 6.54 5.45
C LEU A 11 4.44 7.19 4.68
N ALA A 12 4.36 8.51 4.48
CA ALA A 12 5.44 9.26 3.87
C ALA A 12 6.69 9.22 4.77
N SER A 13 7.77 8.64 4.25
CA SER A 13 9.05 8.56 4.94
C SER A 13 10.22 8.58 3.96
N PRO A 14 11.42 8.96 4.40
CA PRO A 14 12.62 8.81 3.59
C PRO A 14 12.86 7.32 3.25
N GLY A 15 13.11 7.03 1.97
CA GLY A 15 13.36 5.67 1.50
C GLY A 15 14.41 5.63 0.39
N GLY A 16 15.29 4.64 0.44
CA GLY A 16 16.31 4.41 -0.59
C GLY A 16 15.86 3.44 -1.69
N TRP A 17 14.61 2.96 -1.66
CA TRP A 17 14.13 1.96 -2.60
C TRP A 17 13.57 2.64 -3.85
N GLN A 18 13.73 1.99 -5.00
CA GLN A 18 13.13 2.49 -6.24
C GLN A 18 11.59 2.41 -6.16
N VAL A 19 10.91 3.55 -6.28
CA VAL A 19 9.45 3.62 -6.31
C VAL A 19 8.96 3.32 -7.73
N ILE A 20 8.04 2.38 -7.87
CA ILE A 20 7.55 1.87 -9.17
C ILE A 20 6.03 2.02 -9.34
N GLY A 21 5.34 2.55 -8.33
CA GLY A 21 3.89 2.67 -8.28
C GLY A 21 3.41 3.07 -6.90
N ARG A 22 2.10 3.26 -6.76
CA ARG A 22 1.40 3.63 -5.52
C ARG A 22 0.11 2.81 -5.41
N THR A 23 -0.37 2.58 -4.19
CA THR A 23 -1.68 2.01 -3.91
C THR A 23 -2.57 3.08 -3.25
N PRO A 24 -3.88 3.12 -3.55
CA PRO A 24 -4.83 4.00 -2.85
C PRO A 24 -5.26 3.45 -1.49
N LEU A 25 -4.96 2.17 -1.18
CA LEU A 25 -5.37 1.53 0.06
C LEU A 25 -4.62 2.06 1.29
N HIS A 26 -5.34 2.31 2.37
CA HIS A 26 -4.76 2.64 3.68
C HIS A 26 -4.23 1.36 4.35
N LEU A 27 -2.90 1.24 4.39
CA LEU A 27 -2.25 0.04 4.92
C LEU A 27 -2.03 0.07 6.43
N PHE A 28 -2.04 1.28 7.00
CA PHE A 28 -1.87 1.52 8.43
C PHE A 28 -2.88 2.57 8.91
N ASP A 29 -3.62 2.24 9.95
CA ASP A 29 -4.57 3.15 10.61
C ASP A 29 -4.52 2.89 12.13
N PRO A 30 -3.94 3.81 12.93
CA PRO A 30 -3.78 3.61 14.38
C PRO A 30 -5.10 3.61 15.14
N GLU A 31 -6.20 4.09 14.55
CA GLU A 31 -7.52 4.16 15.19
C GLU A 31 -8.32 2.85 15.03
N LYS A 32 -7.87 1.92 14.15
CA LYS A 32 -8.50 0.61 13.95
C LYS A 32 -8.02 -0.41 14.98
N GLU A 33 -8.91 -1.32 15.38
CA GLU A 33 -8.58 -2.46 16.26
C GLU A 33 -7.43 -3.32 15.70
N LEU A 34 -7.41 -3.49 14.37
CA LEU A 34 -6.30 -4.07 13.63
C LEU A 34 -5.62 -2.96 12.82
N PRO A 35 -4.53 -2.37 13.32
CA PRO A 35 -3.97 -1.15 12.74
C PRO A 35 -3.18 -1.39 11.46
N VAL A 36 -2.86 -2.64 11.12
CA VAL A 36 -2.15 -3.02 9.89
C VAL A 36 -3.03 -3.94 9.05
N LEU A 37 -3.11 -3.64 7.76
CA LEU A 37 -3.97 -4.38 6.82
C LEU A 37 -3.53 -5.83 6.58
N PHE A 38 -2.24 -6.12 6.68
CA PHE A 38 -1.68 -7.45 6.43
C PHE A 38 -0.97 -7.98 7.67
N GLN A 39 -1.05 -9.30 7.86
CA GLN A 39 -0.37 -10.04 8.92
C GLN A 39 0.80 -10.88 8.36
N PRO A 40 1.80 -11.23 9.20
CA PRO A 40 2.85 -12.17 8.79
C PRO A 40 2.26 -13.49 8.28
N GLY A 41 2.62 -13.86 7.04
CA GLY A 41 2.12 -15.06 6.36
C GLY A 41 1.13 -14.77 5.23
N ASP A 42 0.59 -13.55 5.16
CA ASP A 42 -0.32 -13.15 4.09
C ASP A 42 0.38 -13.10 2.73
N ARG A 43 -0.40 -13.38 1.68
CA ARG A 43 0.06 -13.28 0.29
C ARG A 43 -0.53 -12.04 -0.37
N VAL A 44 0.35 -11.19 -0.89
CA VAL A 44 -0.04 -9.96 -1.59
C VAL A 44 0.12 -10.15 -3.09
N ARG A 45 -0.88 -9.71 -3.87
CA ARG A 45 -0.78 -9.60 -5.33
C ARG A 45 -1.13 -8.19 -5.76
N PHE A 46 -0.29 -7.60 -6.61
CA PHE A 46 -0.53 -6.30 -7.23
C PHE A 46 -1.29 -6.48 -8.54
N TYR A 47 -2.22 -5.57 -8.81
CA TYR A 47 -2.90 -5.43 -10.09
C TYR A 47 -2.81 -3.97 -10.52
N SER A 48 -2.61 -3.73 -11.82
CA SER A 48 -2.60 -2.37 -12.35
C SER A 48 -4.02 -1.81 -12.37
N ILE A 49 -4.18 -0.58 -11.88
CA ILE A 49 -5.41 0.20 -11.99
C ILE A 49 -5.12 1.49 -12.74
N ASN A 50 -6.14 2.08 -13.35
CA ASN A 50 -6.05 3.39 -13.97
C ASN A 50 -6.24 4.52 -12.93
N HIS A 51 -6.06 5.78 -13.36
CA HIS A 51 -6.15 6.93 -12.46
C HIS A 51 -7.55 7.14 -11.88
N TYR A 52 -8.61 6.89 -12.67
CA TYR A 52 -9.99 7.02 -12.19
C TYR A 52 -10.30 6.01 -11.09
N GLU A 53 -9.84 4.76 -11.25
CA GLU A 53 -9.96 3.72 -10.22
C GLU A 53 -9.16 4.10 -8.96
N PHE A 54 -7.97 4.68 -9.13
CA PHE A 54 -7.14 5.15 -8.02
C PHE A 54 -7.87 6.20 -7.18
N ASP A 55 -8.39 7.25 -7.82
CA ASP A 55 -9.11 8.33 -7.13
C ASP A 55 -10.39 7.80 -6.45
N HIS A 56 -11.09 6.86 -7.11
CA HIS A 56 -12.29 6.25 -6.56
C HIS A 56 -12.01 5.44 -5.29
N TYR A 57 -10.92 4.66 -5.26
CA TYR A 57 -10.52 3.88 -4.08
C TYR A 57 -9.90 4.73 -2.98
N GLU A 58 -9.32 5.89 -3.30
CA GLU A 58 -8.80 6.82 -2.28
C GLU A 58 -9.94 7.56 -1.57
N GLY A 59 -11.01 7.92 -2.30
CA GLY A 59 -12.19 8.58 -1.74
C GLY A 59 -13.24 7.65 -1.13
N GLY A 60 -13.22 6.37 -1.50
CA GLY A 60 -14.07 5.31 -0.94
C GLY A 60 -13.31 4.59 0.17
N ILE A 61 -13.87 4.57 1.38
CA ILE A 61 -13.32 3.81 2.52
C ILE A 61 -13.12 2.36 2.06
N ALA A 62 -11.86 1.98 1.84
CA ALA A 62 -11.43 0.59 1.74
C ALA A 62 -11.15 0.02 3.14
#